data_AF-A0A482ZWX2-F1
#
_entry.id   AF-A0A482ZWX2-F1
#
_cell.length_a   1.000
_cell.length_b   1.000
_cell.length_c   1.000
_cell.angle_alpha   90.00
_cell.angle_beta   90.00
_cell.angle_gamma   90.00
#
_symmetry.space_group_name_H-M   'P 1'
#
loop_
_entity.id
_entity.type
_entity.pdbx_description
1 polymer ?
#
loop_
_entity_poly.entity_id
_entity_poly.type
_entity_poly.pdbx_seq_one_letter_code
_entity_poly.pdbx_strand_id
1 'polypeptide(L)'
;MDKNSYKDILETVQAFHNKHDFKNNGGEDLVYRVVLMTEELGEISACVTKGKSKADLAEESADLLILLIGTAISADFDLNEAFWQKMDKINQRKSRLVNGKIRVSEFKGVKGE
;
A
#
# COMPACT_ATOMS: atom_id res chain seq x y z
N MET A 1 2.54 25.06 -0.84
CA MET A 1 2.91 23.63 -0.96
C MET A 1 1.86 22.98 -1.84
N ASP A 2 2.26 22.47 -3.00
CA ASP A 2 1.42 21.59 -3.81
C ASP A 2 1.38 20.25 -3.08
N LYS A 3 0.23 19.89 -2.48
CA LYS A 3 0.12 18.71 -1.61
C LYS A 3 0.24 17.37 -2.37
N ASN A 4 0.66 17.39 -3.63
CA ASN A 4 0.44 16.31 -4.59
C ASN A 4 1.72 15.63 -5.09
N SER A 5 2.92 16.06 -4.68
CA SER A 5 4.11 15.29 -5.07
C SER A 5 4.29 14.10 -4.12
N TYR A 6 4.61 12.93 -4.69
CA TYR A 6 4.97 11.74 -3.89
C TYR A 6 6.07 12.06 -2.86
N LYS A 7 6.99 12.95 -3.23
CA LYS A 7 8.05 13.45 -2.36
C LYS A 7 7.49 14.15 -1.11
N ASP A 8 6.49 15.00 -1.24
CA ASP A 8 5.88 15.69 -0.08
C ASP A 8 5.21 14.70 0.87
N ILE A 9 4.58 13.64 0.33
CA ILE A 9 3.98 12.57 1.14
C ILE A 9 5.09 11.82 1.88
N LEU A 10 6.15 11.41 1.18
CA LEU A 10 7.29 10.72 1.78
C LEU A 10 7.94 11.55 2.90
N GLU A 11 8.19 12.83 2.65
CA GLU A 11 8.76 13.76 3.64
C GLU A 11 7.83 13.93 4.85
N THR A 12 6.52 13.98 4.63
CA THR A 12 5.52 14.08 5.72
C THR A 12 5.53 12.82 6.60
N VAL A 13 5.58 11.63 6.01
CA VAL A 13 5.63 10.35 6.77
C VAL A 13 6.98 10.20 7.48
N GLN A 14 8.09 10.61 6.85
CA GLN A 14 9.40 10.62 7.51
C GLN A 14 9.43 11.57 8.72
N ALA A 15 8.85 12.76 8.59
CA ALA A 15 8.75 13.70 9.70
C ALA A 15 7.92 13.11 10.85
N PHE A 16 6.87 12.35 10.55
CA PHE A 16 6.08 11.62 11.54
C PHE A 16 6.92 10.54 12.26
N HIS A 17 7.67 9.72 11.54
CA HIS A 17 8.60 8.74 12.14
C HIS A 17 9.60 9.40 13.08
N ASN A 18 10.22 10.50 12.63
CA ASN A 18 11.23 11.22 13.41
C ASN A 18 10.61 11.84 14.66
N LYS A 19 9.42 12.42 14.54
CA LYS A 19 8.69 13.03 15.66
C LYS A 19 8.37 12.01 16.76
N HIS A 20 8.07 10.79 16.39
CA HIS A 20 7.71 9.71 17.33
C HIS A 20 8.87 8.75 17.65
N ASP A 21 10.07 9.03 17.12
CA ASP A 21 11.28 8.24 17.32
C ASP A 21 11.06 6.73 17.10
N PHE A 22 10.34 6.37 16.03
CA PHE A 22 9.98 4.98 15.76
C PHE A 22 11.19 4.06 15.65
N LYS A 23 12.31 4.57 15.16
CA LYS A 23 13.57 3.85 15.04
C LYS A 23 14.04 3.28 16.37
N ASN A 24 13.96 4.05 17.45
CA ASN A 24 14.44 3.62 18.77
C ASN A 24 13.34 3.00 19.64
N ASN A 25 12.07 3.06 19.22
CA ASN A 25 10.92 2.58 19.99
C ASN A 25 10.22 1.37 19.33
N GLY A 26 10.89 0.66 18.43
CA GLY A 26 10.37 -0.56 17.78
C GLY A 26 9.32 -0.32 16.69
N GLY A 27 8.99 0.94 16.38
CA GLY A 27 8.03 1.31 15.33
C GLY A 27 8.52 1.06 13.89
N GLU A 28 9.80 0.71 13.73
CA GLU A 28 10.40 0.33 12.44
C GLU A 28 10.61 -1.18 12.30
N ASP A 29 10.24 -1.98 13.31
CA ASP A 29 10.28 -3.44 13.21
C ASP A 29 9.31 -3.93 12.12
N LEU A 30 9.82 -4.71 11.16
CA LEU A 30 9.03 -5.11 9.99
C LEU A 30 7.89 -6.07 10.35
N VAL A 31 8.06 -6.90 11.39
CA VAL A 31 6.97 -7.78 11.86
C VAL A 31 5.86 -6.92 12.44
N TYR A 32 6.20 -5.94 13.28
CA TYR A 32 5.24 -5.01 13.84
C TYR A 32 4.50 -4.20 12.76
N ARG A 33 5.21 -3.73 11.73
CA ARG A 33 4.58 -3.04 10.59
C ARG A 33 3.59 -3.91 9.82
N VAL A 34 3.89 -5.20 9.64
CA VAL A 34 2.95 -6.14 9.02
C VAL A 34 1.71 -6.34 9.89
N VAL A 35 1.87 -6.37 11.22
CA VAL A 35 0.73 -6.43 12.15
C VAL A 35 -0.16 -5.20 11.98
N LEU A 36 0.40 -4.00 11.98
CA LEU A 36 -0.36 -2.75 11.77
C LEU A 36 -1.07 -2.75 10.41
N MET A 37 -0.40 -3.13 9.32
CA MET A 37 -1.06 -3.21 8.00
C MET A 37 -2.19 -4.23 7.98
N THR A 38 -2.10 -5.31 8.77
CA THR A 38 -3.15 -6.32 8.88
C THR A 38 -4.37 -5.77 9.63
N GLU A 39 -4.17 -4.92 10.61
CA GLU A 39 -5.23 -4.20 11.33
C GLU A 39 -6.04 -3.33 10.37
N GLU A 40 -5.39 -2.46 9.59
CA GLU A 40 -6.06 -1.59 8.60
C GLU A 40 -6.80 -2.39 7.52
N LEU A 41 -6.23 -3.51 7.08
CA LEU A 41 -6.92 -4.42 6.16
C LEU A 41 -8.20 -5.01 6.77
N GLY A 42 -8.20 -5.27 8.09
CA GLY A 42 -9.38 -5.66 8.84
C GLY A 42 -10.44 -4.56 8.87
N GLU A 43 -10.04 -3.30 9.01
CA GLU A 43 -10.93 -2.15 9.03
C GLU A 43 -11.53 -1.87 7.65
N ILE A 44 -10.72 -1.94 6.59
CA ILE A 44 -11.18 -1.93 5.19
C ILE A 44 -12.19 -3.06 4.94
N SER A 45 -11.89 -4.28 5.41
CA SER A 45 -12.80 -5.42 5.28
C SER A 45 -14.13 -5.16 5.98
N ALA A 46 -14.11 -4.60 7.20
CA ALA A 46 -15.30 -4.19 7.92
C ALA A 46 -16.09 -3.12 7.15
N CYS A 47 -15.39 -2.15 6.52
CA CYS A 47 -16.04 -1.14 5.70
C CYS A 47 -16.84 -1.76 4.55
N VAL A 48 -16.22 -2.67 3.80
CA VAL A 48 -16.80 -3.30 2.61
C VAL A 48 -17.92 -4.28 2.97
N THR A 49 -17.76 -5.07 4.02
CA THR A 49 -18.69 -6.17 4.36
C THR A 49 -19.87 -5.72 5.22
N LYS A 50 -19.71 -4.66 6.01
CA LYS A 50 -20.75 -4.16 6.93
C LYS A 50 -21.43 -2.89 6.44
N GLY A 51 -21.09 -2.43 5.23
CA GLY A 51 -21.72 -1.26 4.60
C GLY A 51 -21.41 0.05 5.31
N LYS A 52 -20.18 0.23 5.80
CA LYS A 52 -19.73 1.53 6.33
C LYS A 52 -19.68 2.60 5.23
N SER A 53 -19.46 3.85 5.61
CA SER A 53 -19.47 4.97 4.68
C SER A 53 -18.27 4.92 3.72
N LYS A 54 -18.39 5.62 2.58
CA LYS A 54 -17.24 5.82 1.66
C LYS A 54 -16.14 6.69 2.28
N ALA A 55 -16.50 7.54 3.25
CA ALA A 55 -15.51 8.35 3.96
C ALA A 55 -14.65 7.45 4.85
N ASP A 56 -15.29 6.55 5.60
CA ASP A 56 -14.61 5.57 6.45
C ASP A 56 -13.67 4.70 5.60
N LEU A 57 -14.16 4.16 4.47
CA LEU A 57 -13.31 3.38 3.57
C LEU A 57 -12.12 4.18 3.03
N ALA A 58 -12.29 5.48 2.77
CA ALA A 58 -11.20 6.34 2.29
C ALA A 58 -10.17 6.61 3.39
N GLU A 59 -10.60 6.74 4.65
CA GLU A 59 -9.74 6.88 5.83
C GLU A 59 -8.89 5.64 6.03
N GLU A 60 -9.49 4.45 6.15
CA GLU A 60 -8.72 3.21 6.36
C GLU A 60 -7.77 2.91 5.16
N SER A 61 -8.17 3.33 3.95
CA SER A 61 -7.31 3.21 2.77
C SER A 61 -6.11 4.16 2.83
N ALA A 62 -6.29 5.36 3.38
CA ALA A 62 -5.21 6.31 3.59
C ALA A 62 -4.27 5.82 4.70
N ASP A 63 -4.80 5.25 5.79
CA ASP A 63 -4.00 4.67 6.87
C ASP A 63 -3.14 3.52 6.38
N LEU A 64 -3.70 2.60 5.59
CA LEU A 64 -2.91 1.54 4.95
C LEU A 64 -1.83 2.10 4.02
N LEU A 65 -2.12 3.16 3.25
CA LEU A 65 -1.12 3.82 2.39
C LEU A 65 0.01 4.44 3.21
N ILE A 66 -0.30 5.12 4.32
CA ILE A 66 0.69 5.70 5.23
C ILE A 66 1.58 4.61 5.81
N LEU A 67 1.01 3.46 6.21
CA LEU A 67 1.78 2.32 6.71
C LEU A 67 2.68 1.70 5.63
N LEU A 68 2.23 1.61 4.38
CA LEU A 68 3.06 1.14 3.25
C LEU A 68 4.26 2.05 3.02
N ILE A 69 4.05 3.37 3.01
CA ILE A 69 5.12 4.37 2.85
C ILE A 69 6.08 4.30 4.05
N GLY A 70 5.56 4.26 5.27
CA GLY A 70 6.38 4.10 6.46
C GLY A 70 7.19 2.80 6.43
N THR A 71 6.65 1.73 5.85
CA THR A 71 7.37 0.45 5.72
C THR A 71 8.53 0.57 4.74
N ALA A 72 8.35 1.32 3.65
CA ALA A 72 9.44 1.63 2.73
C ALA A 72 10.56 2.45 3.39
N ILE A 73 10.20 3.41 4.26
CA ILE A 73 11.17 4.16 5.07
C ILE A 73 11.92 3.21 6.01
N SER A 74 11.20 2.38 6.77
CA SER A 74 11.82 1.49 7.76
C SER A 74 12.68 0.38 7.14
N ALA A 75 12.34 -0.06 5.92
CA ALA A 75 13.08 -1.07 5.17
C ALA A 75 14.10 -0.50 4.17
N ASP A 76 14.26 0.83 4.13
CA ASP A 76 15.20 1.55 3.26
C ASP A 76 15.11 1.16 1.77
N PHE A 77 13.91 1.26 1.18
CA PHE A 77 13.72 1.07 -0.27
C PHE A 77 12.90 2.19 -0.92
N ASP A 78 13.19 2.48 -2.19
CA ASP A 78 12.43 3.45 -2.98
C ASP A 78 11.11 2.84 -3.48
N LEU A 79 10.03 3.09 -2.73
CA LEU A 79 8.69 2.63 -3.09
C LEU A 79 8.15 3.31 -4.37
N ASN A 80 8.55 4.54 -4.70
CA ASN A 80 8.10 5.19 -5.93
C ASN A 80 8.75 4.57 -7.15
N GLU A 81 10.06 4.31 -7.11
CA GLU A 81 10.73 3.56 -8.17
C GLU A 81 10.11 2.16 -8.31
N ALA A 82 9.93 1.43 -7.20
CA ALA A 82 9.32 0.10 -7.21
C ALA A 82 7.90 0.12 -7.79
N PHE A 83 7.11 1.15 -7.48
CA PHE A 83 5.77 1.35 -8.05
C PHE A 83 5.82 1.52 -9.57
N TRP A 84 6.64 2.43 -10.09
CA TRP A 84 6.73 2.68 -11.53
C TRP A 84 7.24 1.47 -12.30
N GLN A 85 8.29 0.82 -11.80
CA GLN A 85 8.78 -0.44 -12.38
C GLN A 85 7.70 -1.52 -12.41
N LYS A 86 6.83 -1.58 -11.40
CA LYS A 86 5.71 -2.53 -11.36
C LYS A 86 4.62 -2.15 -12.34
N MET A 87 4.27 -0.87 -12.45
CA MET A 87 3.26 -0.36 -13.38
C MET A 87 3.66 -0.60 -14.82
N ASP A 88 4.92 -0.35 -15.20
CA ASP A 88 5.42 -0.64 -16.54
C ASP A 88 5.24 -2.13 -16.90
N LYS A 89 5.54 -3.02 -15.95
CA LYS A 89 5.36 -4.48 -16.11
C LYS A 89 3.88 -4.90 -16.19
N ILE A 90 2.96 -4.17 -15.55
CA ILE A 90 1.53 -4.49 -15.54
C ILE A 90 0.82 -3.93 -16.76
N ASN A 91 1.19 -2.72 -17.20
CA ASN A 91 0.60 -2.04 -18.37
C ASN A 91 0.81 -2.83 -19.68
N GLN A 92 1.85 -3.66 -19.75
CA GLN A 92 2.12 -4.54 -20.88
C GLN A 92 1.26 -5.82 -20.88
N ARG A 93 0.49 -6.09 -19.82
CA ARG A 93 -0.27 -7.34 -19.67
C ARG A 93 -1.63 -7.23 -20.35
N LYS A 94 -2.07 -8.33 -20.98
CA LYS A 94 -3.44 -8.46 -21.46
C LYS A 94 -4.41 -8.64 -20.29
N SER A 95 -5.48 -7.85 -20.26
CA SER A 95 -6.60 -8.07 -19.34
C SER A 95 -7.41 -9.30 -19.75
N ARG A 96 -7.93 -10.06 -18.78
CA ARG A 96 -8.88 -11.17 -19.02
C ARG A 96 -10.05 -11.10 -18.05
N LEU A 97 -11.19 -11.65 -18.47
CA LEU A 97 -12.33 -11.89 -17.58
C LEU A 97 -12.12 -13.22 -16.84
N VAL A 98 -12.17 -13.17 -15.51
CA VAL A 98 -12.12 -14.34 -14.62
C VAL A 98 -13.26 -14.21 -13.61
N ASN A 99 -14.17 -15.18 -13.56
CA ASN A 99 -15.36 -15.16 -12.71
C ASN A 99 -16.18 -13.83 -12.82
N GLY A 100 -16.35 -13.34 -14.05
CA GLY A 100 -17.08 -12.10 -14.34
C GLY A 100 -16.34 -10.80 -13.95
N LYS A 101 -15.09 -10.89 -13.50
CA LYS A 101 -14.27 -9.72 -13.10
C LYS A 101 -13.05 -9.58 -14.01
N ILE A 102 -12.68 -8.34 -14.32
CA ILE A 102 -11.46 -8.06 -15.08
C ILE A 102 -10.25 -8.30 -14.17
N ARG A 103 -9.27 -9.05 -14.67
CA ARG A 103 -8.00 -9.33 -13.97
C ARG A 103 -6.81 -9.02 -14.89
N VAL A 104 -5.82 -8.31 -14.34
CA VAL A 104 -4.53 -8.03 -14.98
C VAL A 104 -3.43 -8.66 -14.12
N SER A 105 -2.98 -9.87 -14.48
CA SER A 105 -1.99 -10.63 -13.69
C SER A 105 -0.94 -11.32 -14.53
N GLU A 106 0.21 -11.60 -13.92
CA GLU A 106 1.28 -12.41 -14.51
C GLU A 106 0.84 -13.87 -14.39
N PHE A 107 0.50 -14.49 -15.51
CA PHE A 107 0.14 -15.91 -15.53
C PHE A 107 1.41 -16.74 -15.73
N LYS A 108 2.16 -16.99 -14.65
CA LYS A 108 3.22 -18.01 -14.67
C LYS A 108 2.56 -19.37 -14.52
N GLY A 109 2.49 -20.16 -15.61
CA GLY A 109 2.14 -21.58 -15.52
C GLY A 109 0.94 -22.10 -16.31
N VAL A 110 0.27 -21.30 -17.14
CA VAL A 110 -0.70 -21.87 -18.12
C VAL A 110 -0.03 -21.93 -19.48
N LYS A 111 0.76 -23.00 -19.71
CA LYS A 111 0.96 -23.48 -21.08
C LYS A 111 -0.44 -23.88 -21.56
N GLY A 112 -0.88 -23.28 -22.66
CA GLY A 112 -2.09 -23.73 -23.32
C GLY A 112 -1.92 -25.18 -23.72
N GLU A 113 -2.86 -26.02 -23.29
CA GLU A 113 -3.81 -26.77 -24.12
C GLU A 113 -5.04 -27.07 -23.27
#